data_AF-A0A7V2S8U5-F1
#
_entry.id   AF-A0A7V2S8U5-F1
#
_cell.length_a   1.000
_cell.length_b   1.000
_cell.length_c   1.000
_cell.angle_alpha   90.00
_cell.angle_beta   90.00
_cell.angle_gamma   90.00
#
_symmetry.space_group_name_H-M   'P 1'
#
loop_
_entity.id
_entity.type
_entity.pdbx_description
1 polymer ?
#
loop_
_entity_poly.entity_id
_entity_poly.type
_entity_poly.pdbx_seq_one_letter_code
_entity_poly.pdbx_strand_id
1 'polypeptide(L)' 'MKKLLFFSFLLFTSTTFANKYISHYQKGQSLIIATETGQVRLTAFSPFAMETFYQLQDLKQLPSWSIAVKPGKFP' A
#
# COMPACT_ATOMS: atom_id res chain seq x y z
N MET A 1 7.46 28.07 33.00
CA MET A 1 7.51 26.60 32.93
C MET A 1 6.23 25.96 32.38
N LYS A 2 5.01 26.41 32.76
CA LYS A 2 3.73 25.86 32.22
C LYS A 2 3.56 25.97 30.69
N LYS A 3 4.02 27.05 30.05
CA LYS A 3 3.92 27.23 28.59
C LYS A 3 4.80 26.25 27.79
N LEU A 4 5.91 25.79 28.37
CA LEU A 4 6.84 24.85 27.73
C LEU A 4 6.28 23.41 27.72
N LEU A 5 5.56 23.04 28.79
CA LEU A 5 4.85 21.76 28.87
C LEU A 5 3.71 21.65 27.86
N PHE A 6 3.00 22.76 27.62
CA PHE A 6 1.90 22.80 26.64
C PHE A 6 2.40 22.62 25.20
N PHE A 7 3.56 23.19 24.88
CA PHE A 7 4.19 23.04 23.56
C PHE A 7 4.71 21.61 23.33
N SER A 8 5.24 20.97 24.38
CA SER A 8 5.67 19.57 24.33
C SER A 8 4.50 18.59 24.11
N PHE A 9 3.34 18.87 24.72
CA PHE A 9 2.14 18.02 24.56
C PHE A 9 1.55 18.08 23.14
N LEU A 10 1.67 19.22 22.45
CA LEU A 10 1.19 19.39 21.07
C LEU A 10 2.02 18.61 20.03
N LEU A 11 3.27 18.27 20.35
CA LEU A 11 4.14 17.52 19.45
C LEU A 11 3.90 15.99 19.50
N PHE A 12 3.11 15.51 20.45
CA PHE A 12 2.83 14.08 20.65
C PHE A 12 1.57 13.56 19.94
N THR A 13 0.78 14.43 19.29
CA THR A 13 -0.50 14.04 18.65
C THR A 13 -0.39 13.65 17.19
N SER A 14 0.82 13.48 16.64
CA SER A 14 1.00 12.83 15.34
C SER A 14 0.78 11.32 15.48
N THR A 15 -0.48 10.93 15.69
CA THR A 15 -0.93 9.56 15.50
C THR A 15 -0.76 9.24 14.03
N THR A 16 0.23 8.41 13.72
CA THR A 16 0.40 7.83 12.40
C THR A 16 -0.86 7.00 12.11
N PHE A 17 -1.71 7.48 11.19
CA PHE A 17 -2.83 6.69 10.68
C PHE A 17 -2.24 5.54 9.85
N ALA A 18 -1.91 4.44 10.53
CA ALA A 18 -1.55 3.21 9.87
C ALA A 18 -2.81 2.72 9.14
N ASN A 19 -2.75 2.74 7.81
CA ASN A 19 -3.82 2.30 6.94
C ASN A 19 -4.15 0.84 7.28
N LYS A 20 -5.27 0.62 7.97
CA LYS A 20 -5.50 -0.67 8.63
C LYS A 20 -5.91 -1.72 7.62
N TYR A 21 -5.35 -2.92 7.78
CA TYR A 21 -5.78 -4.12 7.05
C TYR A 21 -7.25 -4.44 7.38
N ILE A 22 -8.04 -4.75 6.36
CA ILE A 22 -9.43 -5.22 6.49
C ILE A 22 -9.54 -6.69 6.09
N SER A 23 -9.10 -7.03 4.88
CA SER A 23 -9.21 -8.39 4.34
C SER A 23 -8.19 -8.63 3.22
N HIS A 24 -8.02 -9.88 2.81
CA HIS A 24 -7.32 -10.23 1.58
C HIS A 24 -7.98 -11.39 0.86
N TYR A 25 -7.72 -11.49 -0.44
CA TYR A 25 -8.05 -12.66 -1.24
C TYR A 25 -7.02 -12.82 -2.37
N GLN A 26 -6.89 -14.04 -2.87
CA GLN A 26 -6.03 -14.32 -4.01
C GLN A 26 -6.84 -14.30 -5.31
N LYS A 27 -6.26 -13.71 -6.37
CA LYS A 27 -6.82 -13.73 -7.73
C LYS A 27 -5.69 -14.00 -8.73
N GLY A 28 -5.61 -15.24 -9.22
CA GLY A 28 -4.50 -15.67 -10.07
C GLY A 28 -3.17 -15.58 -9.33
N GLN A 29 -2.23 -14.82 -9.87
CA GLN A 29 -0.90 -14.56 -9.29
C GLN A 29 -0.83 -13.29 -8.45
N SER A 30 -1.99 -12.73 -8.12
CA SER A 30 -2.08 -11.52 -7.31
C SER A 30 -2.70 -11.82 -5.95
N LEU A 31 -2.09 -11.28 -4.90
CA LEU A 31 -2.73 -11.09 -3.60
C LEU A 31 -3.36 -9.69 -3.58
N ILE A 32 -4.66 -9.63 -3.34
CA ILE A 32 -5.40 -8.38 -3.21
C ILE A 32 -5.70 -8.17 -1.73
N ILE A 33 -5.26 -7.04 -1.19
CA ILE A 33 -5.44 -6.65 0.21
C ILE A 33 -6.33 -5.41 0.24
N ALA A 34 -7.44 -5.47 0.96
CA ALA A 34 -8.28 -4.31 1.23
C ALA A 34 -7.82 -3.61 2.51
N THR A 35 -7.71 -2.29 2.45
CA THR A 35 -7.41 -1.42 3.59
C THR A 35 -8.49 -0.36 3.74
N GLU A 36 -8.45 0.39 4.84
CA GLU A 36 -9.42 1.46 5.12
C GLU A 36 -9.47 2.52 4.00
N THR A 37 -8.34 2.84 3.36
CA THR A 37 -8.30 3.89 2.32
C THR A 37 -8.15 3.38 0.89
N GLY A 38 -8.21 2.06 0.65
CA GLY A 38 -7.97 1.53 -0.70
C GLY A 38 -7.63 0.06 -0.77
N GLN A 39 -6.90 -0.30 -1.81
CA GLN A 39 -6.44 -1.66 -2.05
C GLN A 39 -4.95 -1.69 -2.35
N VAL A 40 -4.28 -2.73 -1.89
CA VAL A 40 -2.91 -3.07 -2.29
C VAL A 40 -2.98 -4.36 -3.09
N ARG A 41 -2.45 -4.34 -4.31
CA ARG A 41 -2.29 -5.54 -5.14
C ARG A 41 -0.82 -5.89 -5.21
N LEU A 42 -0.48 -7.08 -4.74
CA LEU A 42 0.84 -7.68 -4.89
C LEU A 42 0.77 -8.69 -6.02
N THR A 43 1.54 -8.51 -7.09
CA THR A 43 1.53 -9.42 -8.25
C THR A 43 2.91 -10.04 -8.43
N ALA A 44 3.01 -11.36 -8.28
CA ALA A 44 4.25 -12.07 -8.51
C ALA A 44 4.57 -12.11 -10.01
N PHE A 45 5.73 -11.56 -10.37
CA PHE A 45 6.24 -11.57 -11.74
C PHE A 45 7.41 -12.52 -11.93
N SER A 46 8.17 -12.83 -10.86
CA SER A 46 9.24 -13.83 -10.70
C SER A 46 9.41 -14.33 -9.27
N PRO A 47 10.07 -15.50 -9.06
CA PRO A 47 10.51 -15.88 -7.72
C PRO A 47 11.33 -14.78 -7.02
N PHE A 48 11.90 -13.86 -7.81
CA PHE A 48 12.75 -12.76 -7.35
C PHE A 48 12.16 -11.36 -7.64
N ALA A 49 10.94 -11.25 -8.18
CA ALA A 49 10.36 -9.98 -8.61
C ALA A 49 8.85 -9.94 -8.43
N MET A 50 8.36 -8.87 -7.82
CA MET A 50 6.94 -8.65 -7.55
C MET A 50 6.61 -7.17 -7.78
N GLU A 51 5.44 -6.92 -8.35
CA GLU A 51 4.87 -5.57 -8.37
C GLU A 51 4.03 -5.37 -7.11
N THR A 52 4.23 -4.23 -6.47
CA THR A 52 3.35 -3.73 -5.40
C THR A 52 2.61 -2.51 -5.94
N PHE A 53 1.29 -2.61 -6.08
CA PHE A 53 0.43 -1.57 -6.62
C PHE A 53 -0.55 -1.07 -5.56
N TYR A 54 -0.39 0.18 -5.12
CA TYR A 54 -1.27 0.83 -4.14
C TYR A 54 -2.33 1.67 -4.85
N GLN A 55 -3.59 1.31 -4.68
CA GLN A 55 -4.72 2.03 -5.27
C GLN A 55 -5.56 2.66 -4.15
N LEU A 56 -5.42 3.97 -3.96
CA LEU A 56 -6.31 4.73 -3.09
C LEU A 56 -7.73 4.76 -3.67
N GLN A 57 -8.73 4.83 -2.79
CA GLN A 57 -10.12 5.06 -3.18
C GLN A 57 -10.24 6.34 -4.02
N ASP A 58 -11.10 6.29 -5.03
CA ASP A 58 -11.46 7.41 -5.92
C ASP A 58 -10.32 8.07 -6.72
N LEU A 59 -9.11 7.51 -6.67
CA LEU A 59 -8.00 7.94 -7.50
C LEU A 59 -7.79 6.95 -8.64
N LYS A 60 -7.39 7.42 -9.81
CA LYS A 60 -6.98 6.55 -10.92
C LYS A 60 -5.47 6.63 -11.07
N GLN A 61 -4.79 5.48 -11.00
CA GLN A 61 -3.37 5.41 -11.25
C GLN A 61 -3.07 5.00 -12.69
N LEU A 62 -2.01 5.60 -13.27
CA LEU A 62 -1.52 5.26 -14.60
C LEU A 62 -0.89 3.86 -14.63
N PRO A 63 -0.87 3.19 -15.79
CA PRO A 63 -0.18 1.90 -15.91
C PRO A 63 1.33 2.06 -15.69
N SER A 64 1.96 0.98 -15.22
CA SER A 64 3.42 0.92 -15.09
C SER A 64 4.10 1.00 -16.46
N TRP A 65 5.21 1.73 -16.54
CA TRP A 65 6.10 1.75 -17.71
C TRP A 65 7.34 0.87 -17.54
N SER A 66 7.60 0.36 -16.33
CA SER A 66 8.77 -0.47 -16.03
C SER A 66 8.53 -1.96 -16.24
N ILE A 67 7.26 -2.38 -16.39
CA ILE A 67 6.88 -3.78 -16.53
C ILE A 67 6.80 -4.17 -18.00
N ALA A 68 7.71 -5.04 -18.44
CA ALA A 68 7.77 -5.51 -19.83
C ALA A 68 7.11 -6.88 -20.08
N VAL A 69 6.78 -7.62 -19.01
CA VAL A 69 6.32 -9.02 -19.07
C VAL A 69 4.94 -9.19 -18.44
N LYS A 70 4.26 -10.30 -18.73
CA LYS A 70 3.00 -10.67 -18.05
C LYS A 70 3.29 -11.56 -16.84
N PRO A 71 2.50 -11.47 -15.75
CA PRO A 71 2.66 -12.36 -14.59
C PRO A 71 2.65 -13.84 -14.99
N GLY A 72 3.54 -14.65 -14.42
CA GLY A 72 3.63 -16.11 -14.61
C GLY A 72 4.06 -16.57 -16.00
N LYS A 73 4.53 -15.65 -16.83
CA LYS A 73 5.30 -15.99 -18.02
C LYS A 73 6.76 -15.70 -17.73
N PHE A 74 7.42 -16.66 -17.09
CA PHE A 74 8.88 -16.72 -17.08
C PHE A 74 9.40 -17.12 -18.46
N PRO A 75 10.52 -16.55 -18.92
CA PRO A 75 11.38 -17.31 -19.82
C PRO A 75 11.93 -18.56 -19.12
#